data_AF-A0A090Q510-F1
#
_entry.id   AF-A0A090Q510-F1
#
_cell.length_a   1.000
_cell.length_b   1.000
_cell.length_c   1.000
_cell.angle_alpha   90.00
_cell.angle_beta   90.00
_cell.angle_gamma   90.00
#
_symmetry.space_group_name_H-M   'P 1'
#
loop_
_entity.id
_entity.type
_entity.pdbx_description
1 polymer ?
#
loop_
_entity_poly.entity_id
_entity_poly.type
_entity_poly.pdbx_seq_one_letter_code
_entity_poly.pdbx_strand_id
1 'polypeptide(L)'
;MSLSQEKPVDIERKGNKWLISNDAAQAFHYLTVARDSLQKENLELRERIAQLEQEKKDIIAMALQATNNIDEQIDEQQDASNQVDESQSNILRYFKKQSKGIQLTGYLLTDVQQWDAIRFQPRLSFPLTGNWYFTSDAVVTQDNKPSYLIGLGYRFL
;
A
#
# COMPACT_ATOMS: atom_id res chain seq x y z
N MET A 1 -35.63 -2.90 -83.49
CA MET A 1 -35.08 -2.58 -82.16
C MET A 1 -35.85 -1.40 -81.61
N SER A 2 -36.71 -1.60 -80.63
CA SER A 2 -37.42 -0.50 -79.97
C SER A 2 -36.49 0.08 -78.90
N LEU A 3 -35.94 1.28 -79.15
CA LEU A 3 -35.36 2.08 -78.09
C LEU A 3 -36.51 2.57 -77.22
N SER A 4 -36.65 1.99 -76.03
CA SER A 4 -37.50 2.55 -74.98
C SER A 4 -36.92 3.91 -74.62
N GLN A 5 -37.51 4.98 -75.17
CA GLN A 5 -37.17 6.34 -74.78
C GLN A 5 -37.69 6.54 -73.36
N GLU A 6 -36.79 6.57 -72.39
CA GLU A 6 -37.14 6.96 -71.02
C GLU A 6 -37.73 8.37 -71.05
N LYS A 7 -38.95 8.51 -70.52
CA LYS A 7 -39.63 9.80 -70.48
C LYS A 7 -38.90 10.71 -69.48
N PRO A 8 -38.59 11.96 -69.86
CA PRO A 8 -38.00 12.92 -68.94
C PRO A 8 -38.96 13.21 -67.77
N VAL A 9 -38.39 13.47 -66.61
CA VAL A 9 -39.11 13.78 -65.37
C VAL A 9 -39.26 15.29 -65.24
N ASP A 10 -40.49 15.75 -65.06
CA ASP A 10 -40.79 17.13 -64.73
C ASP A 10 -40.47 17.40 -63.26
N ILE A 11 -39.60 18.37 -62.99
CA ILE A 11 -39.32 18.86 -61.64
C ILE A 11 -39.49 20.38 -61.58
N GLU A 12 -40.14 20.86 -60.52
CA GLU A 12 -40.32 22.28 -60.26
C GLU A 12 -39.49 22.72 -59.07
N ARG A 13 -38.62 23.72 -59.25
CA ARG A 13 -37.80 24.25 -58.17
C ARG A 13 -37.68 25.77 -58.29
N LYS A 14 -38.01 26.46 -57.18
CA LYS A 14 -38.02 27.94 -57.10
C LYS A 14 -38.88 28.61 -58.20
N GLY A 15 -40.03 28.02 -58.52
CA GLY A 15 -40.96 28.54 -59.55
C GLY A 15 -40.55 28.29 -60.99
N ASN A 16 -39.44 27.58 -61.24
CA ASN A 16 -39.01 27.18 -62.57
C ASN A 16 -39.24 25.68 -62.79
N LYS A 17 -39.82 25.34 -63.95
CA LYS A 17 -40.06 23.96 -64.38
C LYS A 17 -38.91 23.47 -65.26
N TRP A 18 -38.31 22.35 -64.87
CA TRP A 18 -37.18 21.73 -65.56
C TRP A 18 -37.55 20.30 -65.98
N LEU A 19 -37.15 19.93 -67.19
CA LEU A 19 -37.21 18.55 -67.68
C LEU A 19 -35.81 17.94 -67.51
N ILE A 20 -35.70 16.88 -66.71
CA ILE A 20 -34.45 16.16 -66.49
C ILE A 20 -34.57 14.71 -66.94
N SER A 21 -33.44 14.08 -67.29
CA SER A 21 -33.42 12.64 -67.55
C SER A 21 -33.72 11.85 -66.27
N ASN A 22 -34.24 10.63 -66.43
CA ASN A 22 -34.51 9.73 -65.33
C ASN A 22 -33.23 9.39 -64.55
N ASP A 23 -32.12 9.15 -65.25
CA ASP A 23 -30.79 8.95 -64.65
C ASP A 23 -30.37 10.12 -63.75
N ALA A 24 -30.59 11.37 -64.18
CA ALA A 24 -30.27 12.54 -63.39
C ALA A 24 -31.16 12.63 -62.13
N ALA A 25 -32.46 12.32 -62.26
CA ALA A 25 -33.38 12.30 -61.13
C ALA A 25 -32.99 11.24 -60.08
N GLN A 26 -32.61 10.05 -60.53
CA GLN A 26 -32.13 8.97 -59.66
C GLN A 26 -30.80 9.34 -59.00
N ALA A 27 -29.84 9.90 -59.75
CA ALA A 27 -28.57 10.36 -59.20
C ALA A 27 -28.78 11.42 -58.10
N PHE A 28 -29.68 12.39 -58.30
CA PHE A 28 -30.04 13.38 -57.27
C PHE A 28 -30.68 12.73 -56.04
N HIS A 29 -31.54 11.73 -56.23
CA HIS A 29 -32.13 10.99 -55.12
C HIS A 29 -31.05 10.27 -54.29
N TYR A 30 -30.17 9.50 -54.93
CA TYR A 30 -29.08 8.80 -54.24
C TYR A 30 -28.13 9.76 -53.53
N LEU A 31 -27.78 10.89 -54.14
CA LEU A 31 -26.94 11.91 -53.51
C LEU A 31 -27.61 12.54 -52.29
N THR A 32 -28.92 12.75 -52.34
CA THR A 32 -29.68 13.31 -51.21
C THR A 32 -29.72 12.32 -50.06
N VAL A 33 -30.04 11.05 -50.34
CA VAL A 33 -30.04 9.97 -49.33
C VAL A 33 -28.65 9.78 -48.72
N ALA A 34 -27.59 9.77 -49.54
CA ALA A 34 -26.22 9.64 -49.06
C ALA A 34 -25.80 10.82 -48.18
N ARG A 35 -26.15 12.05 -48.57
CA ARG A 35 -25.89 13.25 -47.75
C ARG A 35 -26.59 13.15 -46.40
N ASP A 36 -27.87 12.82 -46.38
CA ASP A 36 -28.66 12.78 -45.16
C ASP A 36 -28.17 11.67 -44.22
N SER A 37 -27.79 10.51 -44.78
CA SER A 37 -27.14 9.43 -44.04
C SER A 37 -25.82 9.87 -43.40
N LEU A 38 -24.94 10.53 -44.16
CA LEU A 38 -23.66 11.03 -43.65
C LEU A 38 -23.85 12.12 -42.59
N GLN A 39 -24.86 12.98 -42.73
CA GLN A 39 -25.18 14.00 -41.73
C GLN A 39 -25.65 13.37 -40.43
N LYS A 40 -26.49 12.33 -40.51
CA LYS A 40 -26.95 11.59 -39.34
C LYS A 40 -25.78 10.89 -38.63
N GLU A 41 -24.94 10.17 -39.38
CA GLU A 41 -23.75 9.50 -38.82
C GLU A 41 -22.80 10.52 -38.17
N ASN A 42 -22.58 11.67 -38.80
CA ASN A 42 -21.74 12.72 -38.21
C ASN A 42 -22.31 13.25 -36.88
N LEU A 43 -23.63 13.37 -36.77
CA LEU A 43 -24.29 13.80 -35.53
C LEU A 43 -24.11 12.74 -34.44
N GLU A 44 -24.37 11.47 -34.74
CA GLU A 44 -24.20 10.35 -33.81
C GLU A 44 -22.75 10.24 -33.31
N LEU A 45 -21.77 10.41 -34.20
CA LEU A 45 -20.35 10.42 -33.84
C LEU A 45 -19.99 11.60 -32.92
N ARG A 46 -20.56 12.79 -33.15
CA ARG A 46 -20.33 13.95 -32.27
C ARG A 46 -20.90 13.73 -30.88
N GLU A 47 -22.11 13.18 -30.79
CA GLU A 47 -22.73 12.82 -29.52
C GLU A 47 -21.88 11.77 -28.78
N ARG A 48 -21.39 10.77 -29.50
CA ARG A 48 -20.52 9.74 -28.91
C ARG A 48 -19.19 10.31 -28.43
N ILE A 49 -18.58 11.24 -29.17
CA ILE A 49 -17.35 11.93 -28.74
C ILE A 49 -17.61 12.72 -27.46
N ALA A 50 -18.72 13.47 -27.38
CA ALA A 50 -19.06 14.22 -26.18
C ALA A 50 -19.27 13.32 -24.95
N GLN A 51 -19.92 12.16 -25.13
CA GLN A 51 -20.06 11.15 -24.08
C GLN A 51 -18.70 10.61 -23.63
N LEU A 52 -17.82 10.22 -24.57
CA LEU A 52 -16.49 9.71 -24.25
C LEU A 52 -15.61 10.75 -23.55
N GLU A 53 -15.72 12.02 -23.92
CA GLU A 53 -15.02 13.11 -23.23
C GLU A 53 -15.51 13.28 -21.79
N GLN A 54 -16.81 13.11 -21.55
CA GLN A 54 -17.36 13.16 -20.20
C GLN A 54 -16.93 11.94 -19.37
N GLU A 55 -17.06 10.73 -19.92
CA GLU A 55 -16.60 9.49 -19.27
C GLU A 55 -15.10 9.58 -18.90
N LYS A 56 -14.27 10.13 -19.80
CA LYS A 56 -12.85 10.37 -19.52
C LYS A 56 -12.64 11.30 -18.34
N LYS A 57 -13.39 12.40 -18.24
CA LYS A 57 -13.28 13.35 -17.11
C LYS A 57 -13.68 12.69 -15.80
N ASP A 58 -14.75 11.91 -15.80
CA ASP A 58 -15.23 11.22 -14.61
C ASP A 58 -14.22 10.16 -14.13
N ILE A 59 -13.61 9.41 -15.06
CA ILE A 59 -12.52 8.47 -14.73
C ILE A 59 -11.33 9.18 -14.12
N ILE A 60 -10.90 10.32 -14.68
CA ILE A 60 -9.79 11.11 -14.12
C ILE A 60 -10.12 11.60 -12.70
N ALA A 61 -11.35 12.08 -12.47
CA ALA A 61 -11.78 12.54 -11.16
C ALA A 61 -11.79 11.39 -10.14
N MET A 62 -12.33 10.23 -10.50
CA MET A 62 -12.32 9.04 -9.64
C MET A 62 -10.89 8.58 -9.32
N ALA A 63 -9.99 8.58 -10.30
CA ALA A 63 -8.59 8.18 -10.10
C ALA A 63 -7.86 9.15 -9.16
N LEU A 64 -8.08 10.47 -9.31
CA LEU A 64 -7.51 11.48 -8.41
C LEU A 64 -8.03 11.32 -6.99
N GLN A 65 -9.34 11.11 -6.82
CA GLN A 65 -9.92 10.87 -5.50
C GLN A 65 -9.35 9.60 -4.85
N ALA A 66 -9.23 8.51 -5.59
CA ALA A 66 -8.63 7.28 -5.09
C ALA A 66 -7.16 7.47 -4.68
N THR A 67 -6.40 8.24 -5.47
CA THR A 67 -5.00 8.56 -5.17
C THR A 67 -4.88 9.37 -3.88
N ASN A 68 -5.68 10.43 -3.73
CA ASN A 68 -5.69 11.24 -2.51
C ASN A 68 -6.05 10.40 -1.27
N ASN A 69 -7.03 9.51 -1.37
CA ASN A 69 -7.39 8.62 -0.26
C ASN A 69 -6.24 7.66 0.10
N ILE A 70 -5.45 7.20 -0.88
CA ILE A 70 -4.28 6.35 -0.64
C ILE A 70 -3.18 7.16 0.05
N ASP A 71 -2.92 8.39 -0.39
CA ASP A 71 -1.92 9.25 0.23
C ASP A 71 -2.27 9.53 1.70
N GLU A 72 -3.54 9.83 2.01
CA GLU A 72 -4.01 10.00 3.39
C GLU A 72 -3.80 8.74 4.24
N GLN A 73 -4.06 7.55 3.69
CA GLN A 73 -3.81 6.28 4.40
C GLN A 73 -2.32 6.01 4.64
N ILE A 74 -1.44 6.44 3.72
CA ILE A 74 0.01 6.31 3.88
C ILE A 74 0.47 7.21 5.02
N ASP A 75 -0.01 8.46 5.08
CA ASP A 75 0.33 9.40 6.15
C ASP A 75 -0.11 8.86 7.53
N GLU A 76 -1.33 8.34 7.64
CA GLU A 76 -1.82 7.71 8.87
C GLU A 76 -0.98 6.49 9.29
N GLN A 77 -0.57 5.66 8.33
CA GLN A 77 0.30 4.51 8.61
C GLN A 77 1.71 4.95 9.05
N GLN A 78 2.24 6.02 8.47
CA GLN A 78 3.53 6.57 8.84
C GLN A 78 3.50 7.13 10.27
N ASP A 79 2.44 7.84 10.65
CA ASP A 79 2.24 8.31 12.01
C ASP A 79 2.11 7.15 13.01
N ALA A 80 1.35 6.11 12.67
CA ALA A 80 1.24 4.92 13.50
C ALA A 80 2.60 4.22 13.67
N SER A 81 3.40 4.12 12.60
CA SER A 81 4.76 3.55 12.67
C SER A 81 5.67 4.36 13.59
N ASN A 82 5.66 5.69 13.49
CA ASN A 82 6.44 6.56 14.35
C ASN A 82 6.06 6.38 15.84
N GLN A 83 4.76 6.27 16.15
CA GLN A 83 4.28 6.03 17.50
C GLN A 83 4.75 4.67 18.05
N VAL A 84 4.79 3.63 17.21
CA VAL A 84 5.32 2.30 17.60
C VAL A 84 6.82 2.40 17.91
N ASP A 85 7.60 3.09 17.08
CA ASP A 85 9.04 3.26 17.29
C ASP A 85 9.36 4.04 18.57
N GLU A 86 8.58 5.09 18.86
CA GLU A 86 8.68 5.83 20.12
C GLU A 86 8.32 4.95 21.32
N SER A 87 7.23 4.18 21.23
CA SER A 87 6.81 3.25 22.28
C SER A 87 7.89 2.20 22.57
N GLN A 88 8.45 1.57 21.53
CA GLN A 88 9.56 0.62 21.67
C GLN A 88 10.79 1.27 22.32
N SER A 89 11.14 2.47 21.88
CA SER A 89 12.26 3.23 22.45
C SER A 89 12.05 3.55 23.93
N ASN A 90 10.82 3.92 24.31
CA ASN A 90 10.44 4.19 25.69
C ASN A 90 10.46 2.92 26.54
N ILE A 91 9.96 1.81 26.02
CA ILE A 91 10.02 0.49 26.67
C ILE A 91 11.48 0.09 26.91
N LEU A 92 12.34 0.19 25.88
CA LEU A 92 13.77 -0.10 26.00
C LEU A 92 14.45 0.80 27.02
N ARG A 93 14.12 2.09 27.04
CA ARG A 93 14.66 3.04 28.03
C ARG A 93 14.21 2.69 29.45
N TYR A 94 12.94 2.32 29.63
CA TYR A 94 12.41 1.84 30.90
C TYR A 94 13.13 0.56 31.34
N PHE A 95 13.22 -0.45 30.48
CA PHE A 95 13.94 -1.69 30.78
C PHE A 95 15.41 -1.43 31.12
N LYS A 96 16.14 -0.63 30.34
CA LYS A 96 17.53 -0.24 30.66
C LYS A 96 17.66 0.46 32.00
N LYS A 97 16.67 1.30 32.37
CA LYS A 97 16.64 1.96 33.68
C LYS A 97 16.40 0.96 34.80
N GLN A 98 15.46 0.02 34.64
CA GLN A 98 15.15 -1.01 35.64
C GLN A 98 16.25 -2.06 35.78
N SER A 99 16.90 -2.43 34.67
CA SER A 99 18.00 -3.39 34.65
C SER A 99 19.34 -2.75 35.00
N LYS A 100 19.39 -1.42 35.20
CA LYS A 100 20.62 -0.73 35.55
C LYS A 100 21.18 -1.28 36.85
N GLY A 101 22.36 -1.88 36.77
CA GLY A 101 23.03 -2.50 37.92
C GLY A 101 22.67 -3.95 38.15
N ILE A 102 21.70 -4.52 37.42
CA ILE A 102 21.54 -5.98 37.36
C ILE A 102 22.76 -6.55 36.63
N GLN A 103 23.47 -7.48 37.26
CA GLN A 103 24.65 -8.14 36.71
C GLN A 103 24.48 -9.65 36.79
N LEU A 104 24.77 -10.33 35.70
CA LEU A 104 24.94 -11.79 35.67
C LEU A 104 26.45 -12.05 35.56
N THR A 105 27.04 -12.63 36.59
CA THR A 105 28.46 -12.99 36.65
C THR A 105 28.58 -14.50 36.66
N GLY A 106 29.33 -15.09 35.73
CA GLY A 106 29.64 -16.52 35.74
C GLY A 106 31.03 -16.76 36.34
N TYR A 107 31.13 -17.64 37.32
CA TYR A 107 32.41 -18.14 37.83
C TYR A 107 32.64 -19.55 37.30
N LEU A 108 33.81 -19.76 36.69
CA LEU A 108 34.35 -21.09 36.42
C LEU A 108 35.37 -21.38 37.53
N LEU A 109 35.06 -22.37 38.36
CA LEU A 109 35.90 -22.79 39.47
C LEU A 109 36.48 -24.15 39.12
N THR A 110 37.80 -24.27 39.21
CA THR A 110 38.53 -25.53 39.08
C THR A 110 39.32 -25.77 40.36
N ASP A 111 39.31 -26.99 40.86
CA ASP A 111 40.17 -27.39 41.97
C ASP A 111 41.54 -27.79 41.42
N VAL A 112 42.58 -27.05 41.80
CA VAL A 112 43.95 -27.26 41.32
C VAL A 112 44.53 -28.61 41.78
N GLN A 113 43.96 -29.20 42.85
CA GLN A 113 44.35 -30.53 43.33
C GLN A 113 43.51 -31.67 42.70
N GLN A 114 42.38 -31.36 42.07
CA GLN A 114 41.48 -32.32 41.42
C GLN A 114 41.00 -31.75 40.06
N TRP A 115 41.78 -32.01 39.01
CA TRP A 115 41.55 -31.53 37.64
C TRP A 115 40.19 -31.96 37.04
N ASP A 116 39.49 -32.92 37.65
CA ASP A 116 38.20 -33.45 37.18
C ASP A 116 36.97 -32.65 37.68
N ALA A 117 37.15 -31.61 38.50
CA ALA A 117 36.05 -30.83 39.08
C ALA A 117 35.97 -29.41 38.52
N ILE A 118 35.52 -29.26 37.27
CA ILE A 118 35.10 -27.96 36.72
C ILE A 118 33.67 -27.66 37.21
N ARG A 119 33.49 -26.57 37.96
CA ARG A 119 32.19 -26.10 38.44
C ARG A 119 31.83 -24.77 37.79
N PHE A 120 30.62 -24.71 37.24
CA PHE A 120 30.01 -23.47 36.77
C PHE A 120 29.09 -22.91 37.86
N GLN A 121 29.31 -21.66 38.25
CA GLN A 121 28.52 -20.97 39.25
C GLN A 121 28.03 -19.63 38.68
N PRO A 122 26.79 -19.56 38.17
CA PRO A 122 26.19 -18.29 37.79
C PRO A 122 25.72 -17.53 39.04
N ARG A 123 26.02 -16.23 39.06
CA ARG A 123 25.61 -15.26 40.06
C ARG A 123 24.75 -14.18 39.42
N LEU A 124 23.52 -14.01 39.89
CA LEU A 124 22.67 -12.87 39.54
C LEU A 124 22.70 -11.87 40.71
N SER A 125 23.09 -10.63 40.45
CA SER A 125 23.04 -9.55 41.43
C SER A 125 22.19 -8.39 40.93
N PHE A 126 21.36 -7.81 41.80
CA PHE A 126 20.56 -6.63 41.47
C PHE A 126 20.59 -5.61 42.61
N PRO A 127 20.67 -4.31 42.29
CA PRO A 127 20.78 -3.25 43.28
C PRO A 127 19.45 -3.08 44.02
N LEU A 128 19.53 -2.82 45.31
CA LEU A 128 18.42 -2.38 46.14
C LEU A 128 18.50 -0.85 46.28
N THR A 129 18.36 -0.32 47.49
CA THR A 129 18.50 1.12 47.78
C THR A 129 19.89 1.44 48.34
N GLY A 130 20.47 2.56 47.89
CA GLY A 130 21.83 2.96 48.30
C GLY A 130 22.91 2.00 47.80
N ASN A 131 23.79 1.58 48.70
CA ASN A 131 24.92 0.69 48.43
C ASN A 131 24.59 -0.81 48.62
N TRP A 132 23.32 -1.14 48.86
CA TRP A 132 22.85 -2.51 49.06
C TRP A 132 22.52 -3.19 47.74
N TYR A 133 22.82 -4.48 47.64
CA TYR A 133 22.45 -5.33 46.52
C TYR A 133 22.01 -6.71 47.02
N PHE A 134 21.10 -7.33 46.29
CA PHE A 134 20.77 -8.74 46.45
C PHE A 134 21.66 -9.56 45.51
N THR A 135 22.03 -10.77 45.93
CA THR A 135 22.76 -11.73 45.10
C THR A 135 22.13 -13.12 45.22
N SER A 136 22.07 -13.84 44.12
CA SER A 136 21.71 -15.25 44.05
C SER A 136 22.77 -16.00 43.29
N ASP A 137 23.32 -17.04 43.90
CA ASP A 137 24.34 -17.94 43.37
C ASP A 137 23.72 -19.33 43.19
N ALA A 138 23.86 -19.93 42.00
CA ALA A 138 23.58 -21.34 41.83
C ALA A 138 24.88 -22.13 41.83
N VAL A 139 25.08 -23.01 42.80
CA VAL A 139 26.22 -23.92 42.87
C VAL A 139 25.77 -25.29 42.38
N VAL A 140 26.29 -25.71 41.23
CA VAL A 140 26.11 -27.08 40.75
C VAL A 140 27.22 -27.94 41.36
N THR A 141 26.86 -28.77 42.33
CA THR A 141 27.79 -29.76 42.93
C THR A 141 27.73 -31.09 42.18
N GLN A 142 28.76 -31.92 42.40
CA GLN A 142 29.02 -33.19 41.71
C GLN A 142 27.85 -34.20 41.79
N ASP A 143 26.93 -34.05 42.75
CA ASP A 143 25.75 -34.90 42.96
C ASP A 143 24.52 -34.51 42.12
N ASN A 144 24.68 -33.64 41.12
CA ASN A 144 23.65 -33.21 40.17
C ASN A 144 22.42 -32.49 40.77
N LYS A 145 22.48 -32.10 42.06
CA LYS A 145 21.44 -31.29 42.71
C LYS A 145 21.90 -29.84 42.81
N PRO A 146 21.22 -28.88 42.15
CA PRO A 146 21.59 -27.47 42.26
C PRO A 146 21.33 -26.98 43.68
N SER A 147 22.36 -26.41 44.31
CA SER A 147 22.23 -25.68 45.58
C SER A 147 22.18 -24.19 45.28
N TYR A 148 21.23 -23.46 45.86
CA TYR A 148 21.09 -22.02 45.65
C TYR A 148 21.49 -21.27 46.91
N LEU A 149 22.41 -20.32 46.79
CA LEU A 149 22.79 -19.39 47.84
C LEU A 149 22.17 -18.03 47.54
N ILE A 150 21.41 -17.52 48.49
CA ILE A 150 20.78 -16.20 48.39
C ILE A 150 21.37 -15.32 49.47
N GLY A 151 21.78 -14.11 49.11
CA GLY A 151 22.47 -13.20 50.02
C GLY A 151 22.13 -11.73 49.79
N LEU A 152 22.33 -10.94 50.84
CA LEU A 152 22.30 -9.47 50.81
C LEU A 152 23.74 -8.97 50.99
N GLY A 153 24.20 -8.13 50.06
CA GLY A 153 25.54 -7.55 50.08
C GLY A 153 25.49 -6.03 50.17
N TYR A 154 26.55 -5.44 50.70
CA TYR A 154 26.77 -4.00 50.75
C TYR A 154 28.09 -3.67 50.04
N ARG A 155 28.11 -2.66 49.17
CA ARG A 155 29.31 -2.21 48.46
C ARG A 155 29.76 -0.87 49.02
N PHE A 156 30.94 -0.81 49.62
CA PHE A 156 31.58 0.47 49.93
C PHE A 156 32.05 1.09 48.60
N LEU A 157 31.53 2.28 48.28
CA LEU A 157 32.01 3.13 47.19
C LEU A 157 33.30 3.82 47.61
#